data_AF-A0A103DVR8-F1
#
_entry.id   AF-A0A103DVR8-F1
#
_cell.length_a   1.000
_cell.length_b   1.000
_cell.length_c   1.000
_cell.angle_alpha   90.00
_cell.angle_beta   90.00
_cell.angle_gamma   90.00
#
_symmetry.space_group_name_H-M   'P 1'
#
loop_
_entity.id
_entity.type
_entity.pdbx_description
1 polymer ?
#
loop_
_entity_poly.entity_id
_entity_poly.type
_entity_poly.pdbx_seq_one_letter_code
_entity_poly.pdbx_strand_id
1 'polypeptide(L)'
;MSEGRWRDEQVRGRRAAEIFEDDVLIGAFNEVEREAISEWRSGDDTPSPVALNAWHRLQALEALKGKLQSILDTGLLAAQSLEIAKHGTGRTPPQEH
;
A
#
# COMPACT_ATOMS: atom_id res chain seq x y z
N MET A 1 10.73 -4.13 17.79
CA MET A 1 9.40 -4.74 17.54
C MET A 1 9.52 -6.22 17.92
N SER A 2 8.47 -6.89 18.39
CA SER A 2 8.57 -8.33 18.73
C SER A 2 8.49 -9.20 17.48
N GLU A 3 9.05 -10.42 17.52
CA GLU A 3 8.97 -11.36 16.40
C GLU A 3 7.53 -11.67 15.99
N GLY A 4 6.63 -11.84 16.97
CA GLY A 4 5.20 -12.01 16.70
C GLY A 4 4.59 -10.86 15.90
N ARG A 5 4.90 -9.59 16.29
CA ARG A 5 4.43 -8.43 15.52
C ARG A 5 5.00 -8.37 14.11
N TRP A 6 6.26 -8.77 13.90
CA TRP A 6 6.81 -8.85 12.54
C TRP A 6 6.12 -9.91 11.69
N ARG A 7 5.75 -11.06 12.27
CA ARG A 7 4.98 -12.08 11.53
C ARG A 7 3.60 -11.55 11.12
N ASP A 8 2.94 -10.83 12.01
CA ASP A 8 1.64 -10.21 11.72
C ASP A 8 1.76 -9.19 10.58
N GLU A 9 2.73 -8.28 10.64
CA GLU A 9 2.95 -7.29 9.57
C GLU A 9 3.37 -7.94 8.25
N GLN A 10 4.15 -9.02 8.28
CA GLN A 10 4.50 -9.78 7.07
C GLN A 10 3.26 -10.39 6.41
N VAL A 11 2.33 -10.95 7.20
CA VAL A 11 1.05 -11.48 6.69
C VAL A 11 0.22 -10.36 6.08
N ARG A 12 0.13 -9.20 6.75
CA ARG A 12 -0.60 -8.04 6.24
C ARG A 12 -0.02 -7.51 4.92
N GLY A 13 1.30 -7.43 4.81
CA GLY A 13 1.97 -7.00 3.58
C GLY A 13 1.74 -7.97 2.42
N ARG A 14 1.74 -9.29 2.65
CA ARG A 14 1.39 -10.27 1.61
C ARG A 14 -0.03 -10.07 1.09
N ARG A 15 -0.99 -9.87 1.98
CA ARG A 15 -2.37 -9.56 1.58
C ARG A 15 -2.48 -8.24 0.81
N ALA A 16 -1.70 -7.22 1.19
CA ALA A 16 -1.65 -5.97 0.43
C ALA A 16 -1.05 -6.17 -0.97
N ALA A 17 -0.06 -7.04 -1.13
CA ALA A 17 0.47 -7.43 -2.44
C ALA A 17 -0.60 -8.12 -3.30
N GLU A 18 -1.34 -9.08 -2.74
CA GLU A 18 -2.46 -9.75 -3.43
C GLU A 18 -3.51 -8.75 -3.92
N ILE A 19 -3.85 -7.74 -3.11
CA ILE A 19 -4.77 -6.65 -3.47
C ILE A 19 -4.23 -5.82 -4.65
N PHE A 20 -2.92 -5.60 -4.74
CA PHE A 20 -2.29 -4.88 -5.85
C PHE A 20 -2.18 -5.70 -7.14
N GLU A 21 -2.44 -7.01 -7.08
CA GLU A 21 -2.47 -7.92 -8.23
C GLU A 21 -3.92 -8.29 -8.62
N ASP A 22 -4.92 -7.85 -7.86
CA ASP A 22 -6.33 -8.13 -8.13
C ASP A 22 -6.87 -7.22 -9.25
N ASP A 23 -7.00 -7.79 -10.45
CA ASP A 23 -7.49 -7.09 -11.64
C ASP A 23 -8.90 -6.50 -11.47
N VAL A 24 -9.77 -7.12 -10.67
CA VAL A 24 -11.14 -6.63 -10.44
C VAL A 24 -11.10 -5.36 -9.61
N LEU A 25 -10.31 -5.36 -8.53
CA LEU A 25 -10.16 -4.18 -7.68
C LEU A 25 -9.41 -3.06 -8.40
N ILE A 26 -8.35 -3.37 -9.13
CA ILE A 26 -7.63 -2.40 -9.97
C ILE A 26 -8.57 -1.78 -11.00
N GLY A 27 -9.40 -2.61 -11.64
CA GLY A 27 -10.44 -2.17 -12.56
C GLY A 27 -11.40 -1.18 -11.91
N ALA A 28 -11.91 -1.48 -10.72
CA ALA A 28 -12.81 -0.63 -9.97
C ALA A 28 -12.15 0.71 -9.56
N PHE A 29 -10.89 0.70 -9.10
CA PHE A 29 -10.15 1.93 -8.80
C PHE A 29 -9.98 2.81 -10.04
N ASN A 30 -9.63 2.20 -11.17
CA ASN A 30 -9.47 2.93 -12.43
C ASN A 30 -10.79 3.53 -12.91
N GLU A 31 -11.91 2.84 -12.71
CA GLU A 31 -13.24 3.35 -13.07
C GLU A 31 -13.63 4.56 -12.23
N VAL A 32 -13.50 4.48 -10.90
CA VAL A 32 -13.78 5.60 -9.99
C VAL A 32 -12.91 6.81 -10.31
N GLU A 33 -11.63 6.58 -10.63
CA GLU A 33 -10.70 7.64 -11.02
C GLU A 33 -11.13 8.32 -12.33
N ARG A 34 -11.49 7.53 -13.35
CA ARG A 34 -11.98 8.05 -14.64
C ARG A 34 -13.26 8.85 -14.48
N GLU A 35 -14.22 8.35 -13.70
CA GLU A 35 -15.49 9.03 -13.43
C GLU A 35 -15.26 10.38 -12.75
N ALA A 36 -14.42 10.41 -11.71
CA ALA A 36 -14.11 11.66 -11.02
C ALA A 36 -13.38 12.67 -11.91
N ILE A 37 -12.43 12.24 -12.74
CA ILE A 37 -11.76 13.12 -13.72
C ILE A 37 -12.77 13.66 -14.75
N SER A 38 -13.67 12.80 -15.23
CA SER A 38 -14.71 13.20 -16.19
C SER A 38 -15.65 14.24 -15.59
N GLU A 39 -16.15 14.01 -14.38
CA GLU A 39 -17.00 14.96 -13.67
C GLU A 39 -16.29 16.29 -13.44
N TRP A 40 -15.01 16.25 -13.01
CA TRP A 40 -14.22 17.45 -12.81
C TRP A 40 -14.07 18.27 -14.09
N ARG A 41 -13.85 17.62 -15.24
CA ARG A 41 -13.72 18.27 -16.56
C ARG A 41 -15.03 18.76 -17.16
N SER A 42 -16.16 18.17 -16.75
CA SER A 42 -17.50 18.53 -17.25
C SER A 42 -18.10 19.78 -16.60
N GLY A 43 -17.51 20.27 -15.52
CA GLY A 43 -17.98 21.47 -14.84
C GLY A 43 -17.62 22.74 -15.60
N ASP A 44 -18.62 23.50 -16.04
CA ASP A 44 -18.45 24.88 -16.51
C ASP A 44 -17.96 25.76 -15.34
N ASP A 45 -16.71 26.23 -15.46
CA ASP A 45 -16.01 27.20 -14.62
C ASP A 45 -15.95 26.96 -13.06
N THR A 46 -14.79 27.32 -12.51
CA THR A 46 -14.42 27.47 -11.08
C THR A 46 -15.55 27.85 -10.08
N PRO A 47 -15.48 27.46 -8.79
CA PRO A 47 -15.51 26.10 -8.26
C PRO A 47 -16.97 25.63 -8.11
N SER A 48 -17.45 24.82 -9.04
CA SER A 48 -18.72 24.11 -8.86
C SER A 48 -18.61 23.08 -7.72
N PRO A 49 -19.65 22.90 -6.88
CA PRO A 49 -19.72 21.81 -5.91
C PRO A 49 -19.45 20.42 -6.52
N VAL A 50 -19.76 20.24 -7.82
CA VAL A 50 -19.49 19.01 -8.57
C VAL A 50 -17.98 18.79 -8.71
N ALA A 51 -17.24 19.81 -9.14
CA ALA A 51 -15.79 19.76 -9.29
C ALA A 51 -15.09 19.50 -7.93
N LEU A 52 -15.58 20.12 -6.86
CA LEU A 52 -15.04 19.90 -5.51
C LEU A 52 -15.30 18.46 -5.02
N ASN A 53 -16.48 17.93 -5.26
CA ASN A 53 -16.81 16.55 -4.90
C ASN A 53 -15.97 15.53 -5.69
N ALA A 54 -15.79 15.76 -6.99
CA ALA A 54 -14.91 14.96 -7.83
C ALA A 54 -13.47 14.97 -7.30
N TRP A 55 -12.96 16.14 -6.92
CA TRP A 55 -11.64 16.27 -6.33
C TRP A 55 -11.50 15.50 -5.00
N HIS A 56 -12.47 15.60 -4.10
CA HIS A 56 -12.45 14.84 -2.85
C HIS A 56 -12.45 13.32 -3.07
N ARG A 57 -13.16 12.82 -4.09
CA ARG A 57 -13.13 11.39 -4.42
C ARG A 57 -11.77 10.94 -4.94
N LEU A 58 -11.11 11.76 -5.77
CA LEU A 58 -9.73 11.48 -6.22
C LEU A 58 -8.76 11.44 -5.04
N GLN A 59 -8.85 12.41 -4.13
CA GLN A 59 -8.02 12.45 -2.93
C GLN A 59 -8.25 11.24 -2.00
N ALA A 60 -9.51 10.83 -1.83
CA ALA A 60 -9.84 9.63 -1.06
C ALA A 60 -9.26 8.36 -1.69
N LEU A 61 -9.34 8.23 -3.03
CA LEU A 61 -8.77 7.09 -3.76
C LEU A 61 -7.24 7.06 -3.66
N GLU A 62 -6.57 8.19 -3.84
CA GLU A 62 -5.12 8.31 -3.67
C GLU A 62 -4.69 7.96 -2.23
N ALA A 63 -5.42 8.45 -1.23
CA ALA A 63 -5.16 8.12 0.16
C ALA A 63 -5.31 6.61 0.43
N LEU A 64 -6.33 5.96 -0.14
CA LEU A 64 -6.52 4.52 -0.01
C LEU A 64 -5.37 3.74 -0.67
N LYS A 65 -5.00 4.08 -1.91
CA LYS A 65 -3.85 3.49 -2.62
C LYS A 65 -2.56 3.67 -1.80
N GLY A 66 -2.33 4.86 -1.25
CA GLY A 66 -1.18 5.16 -0.40
C GLY A 66 -1.16 4.35 0.90
N LYS A 67 -2.33 4.09 1.53
CA LYS A 67 -2.40 3.22 2.72
C LYS A 67 -2.12 1.76 2.38
N LEU A 68 -2.62 1.25 1.27
CA LEU A 68 -2.29 -0.11 0.80
C LEU A 68 -0.78 -0.25 0.54
N GLN A 69 -0.18 0.75 -0.11
CA GLN A 69 1.28 0.77 -0.36
C GLN A 69 2.06 0.76 0.95
N SER A 70 1.68 1.59 1.92
CA SER A 70 2.33 1.63 3.23
C SER A 70 2.23 0.30 4.00
N ILE A 71 1.11 -0.42 3.88
CA ILE A 71 0.95 -1.75 4.48
C ILE A 71 1.88 -2.76 3.79
N LEU A 72 1.96 -2.73 2.46
CA LEU A 72 2.88 -3.56 1.69
C LEU A 72 4.33 -3.33 2.12
N ASP A 73 4.78 -2.07 2.13
CA ASP A 73 6.14 -1.68 2.50
C ASP A 73 6.48 -2.14 3.92
N THR A 74 5.54 -1.95 4.85
CA THR A 74 5.71 -2.38 6.24
C THR A 74 5.89 -3.90 6.34
N GLY A 75 5.11 -4.67 5.58
CA GLY A 75 5.25 -6.13 5.56
C GLY A 75 6.52 -6.62 4.87
N LEU A 76 7.03 -5.92 3.84
CA LEU A 76 8.32 -6.20 3.22
C LEU A 76 9.47 -5.99 4.22
N LEU A 77 9.45 -4.88 4.96
CA LEU A 77 10.42 -4.61 6.02
C LEU A 77 10.34 -5.65 7.16
N ALA A 78 9.13 -6.08 7.50
CA ALA A 78 8.93 -7.14 8.49
C ALA A 78 9.48 -8.49 8.02
N ALA A 79 9.30 -8.84 6.73
CA ALA A 79 9.88 -10.03 6.12
C ALA A 79 11.41 -10.01 6.22
N GLN A 80 12.04 -8.89 5.84
CA GLN A 80 13.49 -8.71 5.94
C GLN A 80 13.99 -8.83 7.39
N SER A 81 13.25 -8.24 8.34
CA SER A 81 13.59 -8.30 9.77
C SER A 81 13.56 -9.74 10.30
N LEU A 82 12.56 -10.53 9.91
CA LEU A 82 12.46 -11.94 10.26
C LEU A 82 13.59 -12.77 9.66
N GLU A 83 14.00 -12.47 8.43
CA GLU A 83 15.10 -13.15 7.76
C GLU A 83 16.44 -12.86 8.45
N ILE A 84 16.69 -11.59 8.78
CA ILE A 84 17.86 -11.18 9.57
C ILE A 84 17.85 -11.89 10.93
N ALA A 85 16.71 -12.00 11.60
CA ALA A 85 16.63 -12.68 12.90
C ALA A 85 16.97 -14.18 12.79
N LYS A 86 16.57 -14.85 11.70
CA LYS A 86 16.90 -16.27 11.45
C LYS A 86 18.38 -16.48 11.15
N HIS A 87 19.01 -15.58 10.41
CA HIS A 87 20.40 -15.74 9.91
C HIS A 87 21.46 -15.02 10.76
N GLY A 88 21.05 -14.01 11.55
CA GLY A 88 21.93 -13.16 12.36
C GLY A 88 22.47 -13.81 13.63
N THR A 89 21.92 -14.95 14.06
CA THR A 89 22.44 -15.75 15.18
C THR A 89 23.48 -16.80 14.76
N GLY A 90 23.79 -16.91 13.46
CA GLY A 90 24.66 -17.95 12.89
C GLY A 90 26.11 -17.54 12.59
N ARG A 91 26.60 -16.38 13.06
CA ARG A 91 28.02 -16.03 12.91
C ARG A 91 28.85 -16.74 13.98
N THR A 92 29.36 -17.91 13.64
CA THR A 92 30.46 -18.56 14.38
C THR A 92 31.62 -17.55 14.49
N PRO A 93 32.14 -17.25 15.69
CA PRO A 93 33.31 -16.40 15.81
C PRO A 93 34.49 -17.03 15.04
N PRO A 94 35.40 -16.23 14.47
CA PRO A 94 36.58 -16.76 13.81
C PRO A 94 37.33 -17.65 14.80
N GLN A 95 37.63 -18.89 14.43
CA GLN A 95 38.63 -19.67 15.16
C GLN A 95 39.98 -19.03 14.88
N GLU A 96 40.51 -18.33 15.87
CA GLU A 96 41.90 -17.89 15.88
C GLU A 96 42.78 -19.15 15.83
N HIS A 97 43.56 -19.28 14.75
CA HIS A 97 44.60 -20.29 14.56
C HIS A 97 45.97 -19.68 14.81
#